data_AF-A0A3M0ZU98-F1
#
_entry.id   AF-A0A3M0ZU98-F1
#
_cell.length_a   1.000
_cell.length_b   1.000
_cell.length_c   1.000
_cell.angle_alpha   90.00
_cell.angle_beta   90.00
_cell.angle_gamma   90.00
#
_symmetry.space_group_name_H-M   'P 1'
#
loop_
_entity.id
_entity.type
_entity.pdbx_description
1 polymer ?
#
loop_
_entity_poly.entity_id
_entity_poly.type
_entity_poly.pdbx_seq_one_letter_code
_entity_poly.pdbx_strand_id
1 'polypeptide(L)' 'INEDPFSHDVTSGKALTGRKVRNASKTKFPDGLFSSGLFGEGRSFSYTFEKAGIHPYFCNIHPFMVGSVTVKDK' A
#
# COMPACT_ATOMS: atom_id res chain seq x y z
N ILE A 1 -0.82 -6.02 -12.36
CA ILE A 1 0.09 -7.18 -12.26
C ILE A 1 1.43 -6.66 -11.75
N ASN A 2 2.16 -7.42 -10.94
CA ASN A 2 3.52 -7.06 -10.55
C ASN A 2 4.49 -7.39 -11.69
N GLU A 3 5.07 -6.37 -12.30
CA GLU A 3 6.11 -6.50 -13.33
C GLU A 3 7.52 -6.26 -12.76
N ASP A 4 7.62 -6.03 -11.45
CA ASP A 4 8.89 -5.92 -10.74
C ASP A 4 9.41 -7.32 -10.36
N PRO A 5 10.71 -7.62 -10.57
CA PRO A 5 11.34 -8.86 -10.10
C PRO A 5 11.33 -9.01 -8.56
N PHE A 6 11.10 -7.92 -7.82
CA PHE A 6 11.01 -7.92 -6.37
C PHE A 6 9.56 -8.10 -5.88
N SER A 7 9.43 -8.80 -4.75
CA SER A 7 8.13 -9.03 -4.12
C SER A 7 7.60 -7.77 -3.46
N HIS A 8 6.32 -7.49 -3.64
CA HIS A 8 5.65 -6.33 -3.07
C HIS A 8 4.38 -6.73 -2.35
N ASP A 9 3.85 -5.82 -1.54
CA ASP A 9 2.50 -5.92 -1.02
C ASP A 9 1.81 -4.55 -1.10
N VAL A 10 0.49 -4.59 -1.03
CA VAL A 10 -0.39 -3.43 -1.07
C VAL A 10 -1.26 -3.52 0.17
N THR A 11 -0.93 -2.72 1.18
CA THR A 11 -1.65 -2.64 2.45
C THR A 11 -2.24 -1.25 2.61
N SER A 12 -3.53 -1.18 2.90
CA SER A 12 -4.26 0.07 3.08
C SER A 12 -3.82 0.80 4.36
N GLY A 13 -3.71 2.11 4.29
CA GLY A 13 -3.30 2.97 5.39
C GLY A 13 -2.16 3.91 5.02
N LYS A 14 -1.61 4.58 6.02
CA LYS A 14 -0.56 5.60 5.83
C LYS A 14 0.80 5.06 6.25
N ALA A 15 1.84 5.48 5.54
CA ALA A 15 3.22 5.30 5.99
C ALA A 15 3.98 6.62 5.96
N LEU A 16 4.86 6.84 6.94
CA LEU A 16 5.77 7.97 6.95
C LEU A 16 6.97 7.64 6.06
N THR A 17 7.35 8.58 5.19
CA THR A 17 8.53 8.46 4.32
C THR A 17 9.55 9.56 4.62
N GLY A 18 10.82 9.33 4.24
CA GLY A 18 11.90 10.34 4.34
C GLY A 18 12.77 10.28 5.61
N ARG A 19 13.63 11.30 5.81
CA ARG A 19 14.66 11.35 6.88
C ARG A 19 14.14 11.22 8.32
N LYS A 20 12.83 11.36 8.55
CA LYS A 20 12.21 11.20 9.88
C LYS A 20 11.98 9.74 10.28
N VAL A 21 12.20 8.78 9.39
CA VAL A 21 12.01 7.34 9.64
C VAL A 21 13.24 6.75 10.35
N ARG A 22 13.49 7.11 11.61
CA ARG A 22 14.59 6.54 12.41
C ARG A 22 14.31 5.11 12.91
N ASN A 23 13.05 4.65 12.81
CA ASN A 23 12.63 3.32 13.22
C ASN A 23 11.42 2.87 12.38
N ALA A 24 11.65 2.06 11.35
CA ALA A 24 10.66 1.69 10.34
C ALA A 24 9.39 1.02 10.92
N SER A 25 9.50 0.31 12.05
CA SER A 25 8.36 -0.39 12.66
C SER A 25 7.31 0.54 13.28
N LYS A 26 7.65 1.81 13.58
CA LYS A 26 6.69 2.82 14.09
C LYS A 26 6.19 3.80 13.03
N THR A 27 6.38 3.48 11.75
CA THR A 27 6.09 4.41 10.65
C THR A 27 4.95 4.00 9.75
N LYS A 28 4.33 2.84 10.01
CA LYS A 28 3.22 2.29 9.22
C LYS A 28 1.96 2.26 10.08
N PHE A 29 0.86 2.72 9.50
CA PHE A 29 -0.43 2.86 10.14
C PHE A 29 -1.48 2.22 9.25
N PRO A 30 -1.60 0.87 9.27
CA PRO A 30 -2.62 0.17 8.51
C PRO A 30 -4.01 0.52 9.04
N ASP A 31 -4.98 0.70 8.13
CA ASP A 31 -6.37 1.04 8.47
C ASP A 31 -7.33 -0.16 8.34
N GLY A 32 -6.85 -1.29 7.80
CA GLY A 32 -7.59 -2.55 7.74
C GLY A 32 -8.58 -2.69 6.58
N LEU A 33 -8.64 -1.75 5.63
CA LEU A 33 -9.54 -1.83 4.47
C LEU A 33 -9.15 -2.95 3.50
N PHE A 34 -7.86 -3.09 3.18
CA PHE A 34 -7.34 -4.16 2.34
C PHE A 34 -5.87 -4.47 2.63
N SER A 35 -5.49 -5.73 2.40
CA SER A 35 -4.09 -6.14 2.31
C SER A 35 -3.96 -7.29 1.31
N SER A 36 -3.01 -7.18 0.40
CA SER A 36 -2.75 -8.24 -0.59
C SER A 36 -1.95 -9.42 -0.04
N GLY A 37 -1.28 -9.25 1.09
CA GLY A 37 -0.11 -10.07 1.43
C GLY A 37 1.06 -9.85 0.45
N LEU A 38 2.19 -10.49 0.70
CA LEU A 38 3.37 -10.39 -0.18
C LEU A 38 3.15 -11.20 -1.47
N PHE A 39 3.38 -10.57 -2.62
CA PHE A 39 3.27 -11.21 -3.94
C PHE A 39 4.46 -10.84 -4.84
N GLY A 40 4.95 -11.86 -5.57
CA GLY A 40 6.07 -11.73 -6.50
C GLY A 40 5.65 -11.36 -7.92
N GLU A 41 6.61 -11.40 -8.83
CA GLU A 41 6.43 -11.15 -10.27
C GLU A 41 5.29 -11.98 -10.88
N GLY A 42 4.55 -11.39 -11.83
CA GLY A 42 3.47 -12.05 -12.55
C GLY A 42 2.18 -12.25 -11.74
N ARG A 43 2.17 -11.87 -10.46
CA ARG A 43 0.97 -11.95 -9.59
C ARG A 43 0.21 -10.64 -9.57
N SER A 44 -1.08 -10.72 -9.24
CA SER A 44 -1.96 -9.56 -9.10
C SER A 44 -2.85 -9.70 -7.87
N PHE A 45 -3.18 -8.54 -7.29
CA PHE A 45 -4.19 -8.37 -6.27
C PHE A 45 -5.32 -7.49 -6.81
N SER A 46 -6.53 -7.66 -6.30
CA SER A 46 -7.70 -6.87 -6.69
C SER A 46 -8.56 -6.55 -5.47
N TYR A 47 -9.10 -5.33 -5.44
CA TYR A 47 -9.98 -4.84 -4.39
C TYR A 47 -11.01 -3.88 -5.00
N THR A 48 -12.25 -3.95 -4.53
CA THR A 48 -13.36 -3.08 -4.96
C THR A 48 -13.63 -2.04 -3.88
N PHE A 49 -13.66 -0.77 -4.27
CA PHE A 49 -13.96 0.34 -3.36
C PHE A 49 -15.46 0.64 -3.38
N GLU A 50 -16.10 0.52 -2.21
CA GLU A 50 -17.53 0.79 -2.03
C GLU A 50 -17.86 2.28 -1.80
N LYS A 51 -16.84 3.10 -1.50
CA LYS A 51 -17.02 4.51 -1.12
C LYS A 51 -16.02 5.40 -1.83
N ALA A 52 -16.51 6.54 -2.31
CA ALA A 52 -15.67 7.63 -2.76
C ALA A 52 -14.77 8.14 -1.63
N GLY A 53 -13.61 8.65 -1.99
CA GLY A 53 -12.59 9.11 -1.06
C GLY A 53 -11.17 8.83 -1.53
N ILE A 54 -10.22 9.23 -0.69
CA ILE A 54 -8.79 8.98 -0.89
C ILE A 54 -8.39 7.81 0.00
N HIS A 55 -7.89 6.76 -0.64
CA HIS A 55 -7.48 5.51 0.00
C HIS A 55 -5.95 5.38 -0.10
N PRO A 56 -5.19 5.80 0.93
CA PRO A 56 -3.75 5.66 0.96
C PRO A 56 -3.36 4.19 1.11
N TYR A 57 -2.22 3.81 0.55
CA TYR A 57 -1.64 2.47 0.70
C TYR A 57 -0.12 2.53 0.75
N PHE A 58 0.49 1.46 1.26
CA PHE A 58 1.93 1.31 1.34
C PHE A 58 2.36 -0.17 1.21
N CYS A 59 3.65 -0.38 0.95
CA CYS A 59 4.30 -1.69 1.03
C CYS A 59 4.97 -1.89 2.40
N ASN A 60 4.76 -3.05 3.01
CA ASN A 60 5.32 -3.46 4.29
C ASN A 60 6.84 -3.72 4.25
N ILE A 61 7.43 -4.07 3.11
CA ILE A 61 8.89 -4.37 3.06
C ILE A 61 9.70 -3.32 2.31
N HIS A 62 9.04 -2.41 1.58
CA HIS A 62 9.66 -1.31 0.86
C HIS A 62 9.14 0.04 1.39
N PRO A 63 9.80 0.65 2.39
CA PRO A 63 9.29 1.84 3.09
C PRO A 63 9.05 3.07 2.21
N PHE A 64 9.64 3.10 1.02
CA PHE A 64 9.49 4.20 0.06
C PHE A 64 8.29 4.03 -0.87
N MET A 65 7.69 2.84 -0.90
CA MET A 65 6.52 2.57 -1.74
C MET A 65 5.25 2.94 -1.00
N VAL A 66 4.82 4.18 -1.25
CA VAL A 66 3.57 4.75 -0.77
C VAL A 66 2.79 5.30 -1.94
N GLY A 67 1.47 5.20 -1.89
CA GLY A 67 0.59 5.74 -2.92
C GLY A 67 -0.81 5.99 -2.38
N SER A 68 -1.70 6.45 -3.25
CA SER A 68 -3.12 6.58 -2.94
C SER A 68 -3.98 6.32 -4.16
N VAL A 69 -5.17 5.78 -3.91
CA VAL A 69 -6.24 5.66 -4.91
C VAL A 69 -7.30 6.72 -4.57
N THR A 70 -7.66 7.55 -5.54
CA THR A 70 -8.79 8.48 -5.40
C THR A 70 -10.00 7.91 -6.13
N VAL A 71 -11.04 7.55 -5.37
CA VAL A 71 -12.32 7.09 -5.90
C VAL A 71 -13.28 8.27 -5.88
N LYS A 72 -13.89 8.56 -7.02
CA LYS A 72 -14.91 9.60 -7.15
C LYS A 72 -16.28 8.96 -7.23
N ASP A 73 -17.30 9.68 -6.78
CA ASP A 73 -18.68 9.32 -7.09
C ASP A 73 -18.90 9.31 -8.61
N LYS A 74 -19.88 8.52 -9.03
CA LYS A 74 -20.23 8.34 -10.43
C LYS A 74 -20.92 9.57 -11.02
#